data_AF-A0A1F8NE68-F1
#
_entry.id   AF-A0A1F8NE68-F1
#
_cell.length_a   1.000
_cell.length_b   1.000
_cell.length_c   1.000
_cell.angle_alpha   90.00
_cell.angle_beta   90.00
_cell.angle_gamma   90.00
#
_symmetry.space_group_name_H-M   'P 1'
#
loop_
_entity.id
_entity.type
_entity.pdbx_description
1 polymer ?
#
loop_
_entity_poly.entity_id
_entity_poly.type
_entity_poly.pdbx_seq_one_letter_code
_entity_poly.pdbx_strand_id
1 'polypeptide(L)'
;MNEIERYIRDVLRHIPPFLGERGRIEADLRAHMEEAAAGGDAPRAVIDRMGRPEDVAEELMSRMTFRFAGFWPRLAAYAVDLLVIVAAGSLFAIPAVALANLVPQHPAGWEYVLGGTLILATVVCALTTVGVVVFYFPILEGRFGRTPGKRLVRLWVLKENGLPIGCKEAFLRRLSYYFEIQPVDALFILFNDRRQRAFDIVARTVVVHER
;
A
#
# COMPACT_ATOMS: atom_id res chain seq x y z
N MET A 1 2.27 -15.74 -26.69
CA MET A 1 2.88 -14.49 -26.17
C MET A 1 4.38 -14.58 -26.40
N ASN A 2 4.94 -13.67 -27.21
CA ASN A 2 6.37 -13.63 -27.54
C ASN A 2 7.22 -13.25 -26.29
N GLU A 3 8.52 -13.53 -26.30
CA GLU A 3 9.45 -13.19 -25.22
C GLU A 3 9.49 -11.67 -24.95
N ILE A 4 9.50 -10.85 -26.01
CA ILE A 4 9.42 -9.38 -25.92
C ILE A 4 8.14 -8.93 -25.21
N GLU A 5 6.99 -9.52 -25.57
CA GLU A 5 5.70 -9.19 -24.96
C GLU A 5 5.67 -9.52 -23.46
N ARG A 6 6.32 -10.63 -23.08
CA ARG A 6 6.46 -11.01 -21.67
C ARG A 6 7.32 -9.98 -20.93
N TYR A 7 8.43 -9.58 -21.53
CA TYR A 7 9.34 -8.59 -20.94
C TYR A 7 8.65 -7.22 -20.76
N ILE A 8 7.98 -6.71 -21.79
CA ILE A 8 7.22 -5.45 -21.71
C ILE A 8 6.18 -5.53 -20.59
N ARG A 9 5.42 -6.63 -20.51
CA ARG A 9 4.47 -6.84 -19.42
C ARG A 9 5.14 -6.79 -18.05
N ASP A 10 6.32 -7.38 -17.91
CA ASP A 10 7.06 -7.39 -16.65
C ASP A 10 7.59 -6.00 -16.29
N VAL A 11 8.02 -5.18 -17.25
CA VAL A 11 8.35 -3.76 -17.03
C VAL A 11 7.09 -3.01 -16.57
N LEU A 12 5.98 -3.15 -17.30
CA LEU A 12 4.72 -2.46 -17.01
C LEU A 12 4.09 -2.85 -15.67
N ARG A 13 4.42 -4.02 -15.10
CA ARG A 13 4.00 -4.43 -13.74
C ARG A 13 4.65 -3.57 -12.65
N HIS A 14 5.82 -3.01 -12.92
CA HIS A 14 6.53 -2.10 -12.03
C HIS A 14 6.13 -0.64 -12.23
N ILE A 15 5.28 -0.33 -13.23
CA ILE A 15 4.78 1.02 -13.48
C ILE A 15 3.42 1.20 -12.79
N PRO A 16 3.25 2.24 -11.94
CA PRO A 16 2.00 2.49 -11.23
C PRO A 16 0.78 2.64 -12.17
N PRO A 17 -0.37 2.00 -11.86
CA PRO A 17 -1.51 1.98 -12.77
C PRO A 17 -2.21 3.32 -13.02
N PHE A 18 -2.04 4.33 -12.15
CA PHE A 18 -2.64 5.65 -12.38
C PHE A 18 -1.98 6.44 -13.49
N LEU A 19 -0.77 6.08 -13.87
CA LEU A 19 -0.05 6.87 -14.86
C LEU A 19 -0.79 6.74 -16.18
N GLY A 20 -1.48 7.81 -16.58
CA GLY A 20 -2.17 7.88 -17.88
C GLY A 20 -1.23 7.64 -19.06
N GLU A 21 0.08 7.75 -18.84
CA GLU A 21 1.13 7.49 -19.80
C GLU A 21 1.45 6.00 -20.01
N ARG A 22 0.88 5.08 -19.21
CA ARG A 22 1.22 3.64 -19.27
C ARG A 22 1.01 3.03 -20.66
N GLY A 23 -0.05 3.43 -21.36
CA GLY A 23 -0.31 2.98 -22.74
C GLY A 23 0.70 3.54 -23.75
N ARG A 24 1.14 4.80 -23.56
CA ARG A 24 2.21 5.40 -24.38
C ARG A 24 3.54 4.69 -24.13
N ILE A 25 3.89 4.45 -22.87
CA ILE A 25 5.12 3.74 -22.48
C ILE A 25 5.14 2.33 -23.06
N GLU A 26 4.01 1.62 -23.01
CA GLU A 26 3.89 0.31 -23.64
C GLU A 26 4.14 0.38 -25.15
N ALA A 27 3.50 1.33 -25.83
CA ALA A 27 3.65 1.51 -27.28
C ALA A 27 5.10 1.88 -27.67
N ASP A 28 5.73 2.78 -26.93
CA ASP A 28 7.11 3.23 -27.16
C ASP A 28 8.11 2.09 -26.91
N LEU A 29 7.95 1.34 -25.81
CA LEU A 29 8.78 0.15 -25.52
C LEU A 29 8.63 -0.92 -26.59
N ARG A 30 7.38 -1.19 -27.01
CA ARG A 30 7.08 -2.15 -28.07
C ARG A 30 7.75 -1.74 -29.37
N ALA A 31 7.57 -0.51 -29.81
CA ALA A 31 8.18 0.01 -31.03
C ALA A 31 9.71 -0.09 -31.00
N HIS A 32 10.34 0.32 -29.89
CA HIS A 32 11.79 0.29 -29.76
C HIS A 32 12.36 -1.14 -29.79
N MET A 33 11.68 -2.09 -29.14
CA MET A 33 12.12 -3.49 -29.12
C MET A 33 11.85 -4.21 -30.44
N GLU A 34 10.75 -3.89 -31.13
CA GLU A 34 10.44 -4.44 -32.45
C GLU A 34 11.41 -3.92 -33.52
N GLU A 35 11.79 -2.65 -33.48
CA GLU A 35 12.81 -2.07 -34.36
C GLU A 35 14.18 -2.74 -34.17
N ALA A 36 14.59 -2.96 -32.92
CA ALA A 36 15.82 -3.67 -32.60
C ALA A 36 15.80 -5.13 -33.12
N ALA A 37 14.66 -5.82 -32.99
CA ALA A 37 14.50 -7.17 -33.53
C ALA A 37 14.48 -7.21 -35.06
N ALA A 38 13.90 -6.19 -35.72
CA ALA A 38 13.90 -6.06 -37.18
C ALA A 38 15.31 -5.82 -37.75
N GLY A 39 16.23 -5.27 -36.96
CA GLY A 39 17.66 -5.16 -37.27
C GLY A 39 18.40 -6.50 -37.35
N GLY A 40 17.72 -7.64 -37.14
CA GLY A 40 18.29 -8.99 -37.24
C GLY A 40 18.76 -9.58 -35.91
N ASP A 41 18.60 -8.86 -34.80
CA ASP A 41 18.92 -9.37 -33.48
C ASP A 41 17.87 -10.39 -32.99
N ALA A 42 18.34 -11.45 -32.35
CA ALA A 42 17.44 -12.39 -31.69
C ALA A 42 16.68 -11.67 -30.54
N PRO A 43 15.38 -11.97 -30.30
CA PRO A 43 14.58 -11.32 -29.25
C PRO A 43 15.23 -11.31 -27.86
N ARG A 44 15.97 -12.37 -27.50
CA ARG A 44 16.72 -12.45 -26.24
C ARG A 44 17.88 -11.46 -26.18
N ALA A 45 18.62 -11.30 -27.26
CA ALA A 45 19.73 -10.35 -27.32
C ALA A 45 19.24 -8.90 -27.13
N VAL A 46 18.05 -8.58 -27.65
CA VAL A 46 17.40 -7.28 -27.41
C VAL A 46 17.03 -7.10 -25.93
N ILE A 47 16.43 -8.13 -25.30
CA ILE A 47 16.08 -8.10 -23.87
C ILE A 47 17.32 -7.96 -22.99
N ASP A 48 18.38 -8.71 -23.27
CA ASP A 48 19.62 -8.69 -22.50
C ASP A 48 20.31 -7.31 -22.54
N ARG A 49 20.19 -6.57 -23.66
CA ARG A 49 20.66 -5.18 -23.77
C ARG A 49 19.85 -4.20 -22.91
N MET A 50 18.54 -4.43 -22.78
CA MET A 50 17.65 -3.59 -21.95
C MET A 50 17.89 -3.81 -20.45
N GLY A 51 18.38 -4.98 -20.06
CA GLY A 51 18.63 -5.32 -18.66
C GLY A 51 17.36 -5.72 -17.92
N ARG A 52 17.33 -5.56 -16.59
CA ARG A 52 16.21 -6.06 -15.78
C ARG A 52 14.97 -5.19 -15.94
N PRO A 53 13.76 -5.77 -15.94
CA PRO A 53 12.53 -5.00 -16.09
C PRO A 53 12.33 -3.89 -15.05
N GLU A 54 12.83 -4.10 -13.83
CA GLU A 54 12.76 -3.12 -12.75
C GLU A 54 13.68 -1.92 -12.99
N ASP A 55 14.87 -2.14 -13.54
CA ASP A 55 15.84 -1.08 -13.83
C ASP A 55 15.31 -0.17 -14.94
N VAL A 56 14.72 -0.78 -15.99
CA VAL A 56 14.04 -0.05 -17.08
C VAL A 56 12.85 0.75 -16.54
N ALA A 57 12.02 0.13 -15.68
CA ALA A 57 10.89 0.82 -15.07
C ALA A 57 11.35 1.99 -14.19
N GLU A 58 12.40 1.82 -13.40
CA GLU A 58 12.99 2.88 -12.58
C GLU A 58 13.52 4.03 -13.45
N GLU A 59 14.22 3.73 -14.54
CA GLU A 59 14.70 4.75 -15.47
C GLU A 59 13.53 5.55 -16.07
N LEU A 60 12.47 4.86 -16.53
CA LEU A 60 11.27 5.52 -17.06
C LEU A 60 10.60 6.40 -15.99
N MET A 61 10.48 5.90 -14.77
CA MET A 61 9.88 6.62 -13.65
C MET A 61 10.73 7.82 -13.19
N SER A 62 12.06 7.74 -13.28
CA SER A 62 12.97 8.83 -12.94
C SER A 62 12.80 10.07 -13.84
N ARG A 63 12.34 9.86 -15.07
CA ARG A 63 12.05 10.91 -16.04
C ARG A 63 10.70 11.59 -15.79
N MET A 64 9.85 11.02 -14.93
CA MET A 64 8.53 11.58 -14.62
C MET A 64 8.59 12.65 -13.53
N THR A 65 7.70 13.64 -13.64
CA THR A 65 7.53 14.67 -12.61
C THR A 65 6.34 14.37 -11.72
N PHE A 66 6.58 14.13 -10.43
CA PHE A 66 5.53 13.88 -9.46
C PHE A 66 5.11 15.16 -8.73
N ARG A 67 3.81 15.33 -8.52
CA ARG A 67 3.30 16.34 -7.59
C ARG A 67 3.15 15.71 -6.21
N PHE A 68 4.04 16.07 -5.30
CA PHE A 68 4.01 15.57 -3.92
C PHE A 68 2.80 16.11 -3.15
N ALA A 69 2.17 15.23 -2.37
CA ALA A 69 1.03 15.57 -1.53
C ALA A 69 1.50 16.16 -0.20
N GLY A 70 0.98 17.33 0.17
CA GLY A 70 1.25 17.98 1.45
C GLY A 70 0.47 17.37 2.63
N PHE A 71 0.44 18.08 3.75
CA PHE A 71 -0.22 17.64 4.98
C PHE A 71 -1.75 17.51 4.84
N TRP A 72 -2.43 18.54 4.32
CA TRP A 72 -3.91 18.59 4.31
C TRP A 72 -4.59 17.47 3.52
N PRO A 73 -4.17 17.12 2.28
CA PRO A 73 -4.76 15.99 1.57
C PRO A 73 -4.56 14.66 2.31
N ARG A 74 -3.42 14.50 3.00
CA ARG A 74 -3.15 13.31 3.82
C ARG A 74 -4.03 13.28 5.08
N LEU A 75 -4.26 14.43 5.70
CA LEU A 75 -5.18 14.53 6.84
C LEU A 75 -6.61 14.20 6.42
N ALA A 76 -7.08 14.73 5.29
CA ALA A 76 -8.40 14.39 4.73
C ALA A 76 -8.52 12.90 4.41
N ALA A 77 -7.49 12.30 3.80
CA ALA A 77 -7.43 10.85 3.57
C ALA A 77 -7.54 10.07 4.89
N TYR A 78 -6.77 10.48 5.91
CA TYR A 78 -6.75 9.84 7.21
C TYR A 78 -8.10 9.95 7.93
N ALA A 79 -8.79 11.10 7.83
CA ALA A 79 -10.12 11.26 8.41
C ALA A 79 -11.14 10.27 7.82
N VAL A 80 -11.08 10.02 6.51
CA VAL A 80 -11.94 9.01 5.88
C VAL A 80 -11.52 7.59 6.28
N ASP A 81 -10.23 7.29 6.29
CA ASP A 81 -9.74 5.99 6.75
C ASP A 81 -10.09 5.71 8.21
N LEU A 82 -10.14 6.75 9.06
CA LEU A 82 -10.58 6.64 10.44
C LEU A 82 -12.04 6.16 10.53
N LEU A 83 -12.93 6.70 9.70
CA LEU A 83 -14.32 6.24 9.64
C LEU A 83 -14.41 4.77 9.20
N VAL A 84 -13.60 4.36 8.22
CA VAL A 84 -13.54 2.97 7.76
C VAL A 84 -13.04 2.04 8.86
N ILE A 85 -11.98 2.43 9.58
CA ILE A 85 -11.41 1.63 10.68
C ILE A 85 -12.38 1.55 11.84
N VAL A 86 -13.06 2.64 12.20
CA VAL A 86 -14.07 2.64 13.27
C VAL A 86 -15.24 1.73 12.88
N ALA A 87 -15.75 1.83 11.65
CA ALA A 87 -16.82 0.97 11.17
C ALA A 87 -16.39 -0.51 11.16
N ALA A 88 -15.25 -0.84 10.55
CA ALA A 88 -14.74 -2.20 10.47
C ALA A 88 -14.37 -2.77 11.84
N GLY A 89 -13.79 -1.96 12.73
CA GLY A 89 -13.48 -2.34 14.10
C GLY A 89 -14.74 -2.58 14.93
N SER A 90 -15.74 -1.70 14.81
CA SER A 90 -17.02 -1.82 15.54
C SER A 90 -17.79 -3.09 15.18
N LEU A 91 -17.67 -3.56 13.93
CA LEU A 91 -18.27 -4.81 13.45
C LEU A 91 -17.83 -6.03 14.28
N PHE A 92 -16.62 -6.01 14.85
CA PHE A 92 -16.10 -7.09 15.68
C PHE A 92 -16.06 -6.72 17.18
N ALA A 93 -15.85 -5.45 17.50
CA ALA A 93 -15.81 -4.97 18.88
C ALA A 93 -17.19 -5.07 19.57
N ILE A 94 -18.27 -4.71 18.87
CA ILE A 94 -19.63 -4.78 19.44
C ILE A 94 -20.01 -6.23 19.78
N PRO A 95 -19.87 -7.22 18.86
CA PRO A 95 -20.06 -8.61 19.21
C PRO A 95 -19.14 -9.09 20.33
N ALA A 96 -17.86 -8.69 20.35
CA ALA A 96 -16.96 -9.08 21.43
C ALA A 96 -17.49 -8.66 22.80
N VAL A 97 -17.92 -7.40 22.93
CA VAL A 97 -18.51 -6.89 24.18
C VAL A 97 -19.83 -7.60 24.48
N ALA A 98 -20.71 -7.78 23.49
CA ALA A 98 -21.98 -8.47 23.70
C ALA A 98 -21.79 -9.92 24.18
N LEU A 99 -20.90 -10.67 23.53
CA LEU A 99 -20.57 -12.05 23.90
C LEU A 99 -19.93 -12.13 25.29
N ALA A 100 -19.05 -11.19 25.65
CA ALA A 100 -18.45 -11.12 26.97
C ALA A 100 -19.51 -10.94 28.08
N ASN A 101 -20.54 -10.13 27.83
CA ASN A 101 -21.64 -9.92 28.78
C ASN A 101 -22.58 -11.13 28.92
N LEU A 102 -22.52 -12.09 27.98
CA LEU A 102 -23.31 -13.32 28.04
C LEU A 102 -22.59 -14.46 28.77
N VAL A 103 -21.34 -14.27 29.19
CA VAL A 103 -20.57 -15.31 29.90
C VAL A 103 -21.18 -15.55 31.29
N PRO A 104 -21.59 -16.79 31.64
CA PRO A 104 -22.14 -17.10 32.97
C PRO A 104 -21.12 -16.84 34.08
N GLN A 105 -21.51 -16.08 35.11
CA GLN A 105 -20.63 -15.72 36.25
C GLN A 105 -20.57 -16.79 37.34
N HIS A 106 -21.61 -17.62 37.43
CA HIS A 106 -21.71 -18.74 38.37
C HIS A 106 -22.08 -20.03 37.61
N PRO A 107 -21.20 -20.55 36.75
CA PRO A 107 -21.52 -21.65 35.86
C PRO A 107 -21.78 -22.97 36.62
N ALA A 108 -22.81 -23.70 36.20
CA ALA A 108 -23.09 -25.06 36.66
C ALA A 108 -23.33 -26.05 35.50
N GLY A 109 -22.79 -27.27 35.60
CA GLY A 109 -23.04 -28.35 34.63
C GLY A 109 -22.60 -28.00 33.20
N TRP A 110 -23.56 -27.93 32.28
CA TRP A 110 -23.28 -27.66 30.86
C TRP A 110 -22.87 -26.19 30.59
N GLU A 111 -23.15 -25.27 31.52
CA GLU A 111 -22.81 -23.85 31.38
C GLU A 111 -21.30 -23.60 31.32
N TYR A 112 -20.47 -24.50 31.84
CA TYR A 112 -19.01 -24.43 31.67
C TYR A 112 -18.60 -24.50 30.20
N VAL A 113 -19.24 -25.38 29.42
CA VAL A 113 -18.96 -25.53 27.99
C VAL A 113 -19.43 -24.31 27.22
N LEU A 114 -20.62 -23.79 27.56
CA LEU A 114 -21.14 -22.56 26.97
C LEU A 114 -20.24 -21.35 27.28
N GLY A 115 -19.89 -21.16 28.55
CA GLY A 115 -19.02 -20.07 29.00
C GLY A 115 -17.65 -20.10 28.31
N GLY A 116 -17.03 -21.29 28.23
CA GLY A 116 -15.76 -21.46 27.51
C GLY A 116 -15.88 -21.11 26.02
N THR A 117 -16.99 -21.49 25.37
CA THR A 117 -17.25 -21.17 23.95
C THR A 117 -17.43 -19.67 23.75
N LEU A 118 -18.17 -18.99 24.62
CA LEU A 118 -18.39 -17.54 24.57
C LEU A 118 -17.09 -16.75 24.81
N ILE A 119 -16.25 -17.21 25.75
CA ILE A 119 -14.93 -16.62 26.00
C ILE A 119 -14.06 -16.75 24.75
N LEU A 120 -13.98 -17.95 24.15
CA LEU A 120 -13.21 -18.16 22.93
C LEU A 120 -13.69 -17.25 21.80
N ALA A 121 -15.01 -17.17 21.58
CA ALA A 121 -15.58 -16.29 20.56
C ALA A 121 -15.25 -14.81 20.82
N THR A 122 -15.34 -14.36 22.08
CA THR A 122 -14.97 -13.01 22.51
C THR A 122 -13.50 -12.72 22.20
N VAL A 123 -12.58 -13.63 22.54
CA VAL A 123 -11.15 -13.49 22.26
C VAL A 123 -10.90 -13.41 20.76
N VAL A 124 -11.55 -14.26 19.96
CA VAL A 124 -11.42 -14.23 18.49
C VAL A 124 -11.88 -12.89 17.92
N CYS A 125 -13.05 -12.38 18.34
CA CYS A 125 -13.55 -11.07 17.90
C CYS A 125 -12.64 -9.92 18.35
N ALA A 126 -12.13 -9.96 19.59
CA ALA A 126 -11.21 -8.95 20.10
C ALA A 126 -9.87 -8.95 19.32
N LEU A 127 -9.27 -10.12 19.11
CA LEU A 127 -8.04 -10.25 18.31
C LEU A 127 -8.26 -9.81 16.86
N THR A 128 -9.42 -10.13 16.27
CA THR A 128 -9.78 -9.66 14.92
C THR A 128 -9.87 -8.14 14.87
N THR A 129 -10.49 -7.51 15.88
CA THR A 129 -10.58 -6.05 16.00
C THR A 129 -9.19 -5.41 16.03
N VAL A 130 -8.31 -5.92 16.89
CA VAL A 130 -6.92 -5.45 16.98
C VAL A 130 -6.18 -5.65 15.66
N GLY A 131 -6.35 -6.81 15.03
CA GLY A 131 -5.76 -7.12 13.73
C GLY A 131 -6.18 -6.14 12.64
N VAL A 132 -7.47 -5.79 12.57
CA VAL A 132 -7.97 -4.78 11.64
C VAL A 132 -7.30 -3.44 11.88
N VAL A 133 -7.26 -2.95 13.12
CA VAL A 133 -6.68 -1.63 13.45
C VAL A 133 -5.18 -1.57 13.11
N VAL A 134 -4.44 -2.62 13.45
CA VAL A 134 -2.97 -2.68 13.26
C VAL A 134 -2.61 -2.88 11.79
N PHE A 135 -3.26 -3.83 11.10
CA PHE A 135 -2.82 -4.26 9.78
C PHE A 135 -3.54 -3.57 8.61
N TYR A 136 -4.61 -2.82 8.84
CA TYR A 136 -5.35 -2.11 7.78
C TYR A 136 -4.42 -1.29 6.87
N PHE A 137 -3.60 -0.41 7.45
CA PHE A 137 -2.75 0.47 6.66
C PHE A 137 -1.58 -0.25 5.99
N PRO A 138 -0.74 -1.06 6.68
CA PRO A 138 0.38 -1.74 6.04
C PRO A 138 -0.05 -2.69 4.92
N ILE A 139 -1.15 -3.42 5.09
CA ILE A 139 -1.64 -4.35 4.07
C ILE A 139 -2.16 -3.60 2.85
N LEU A 140 -3.03 -2.61 3.05
CA LEU A 140 -3.63 -1.88 1.92
C LEU A 140 -2.58 -1.08 1.14
N GLU A 141 -1.67 -0.40 1.85
CA GLU A 141 -0.60 0.33 1.20
C GLU A 141 0.39 -0.64 0.54
N GLY A 142 0.82 -1.71 1.22
CA GLY A 142 1.76 -2.68 0.66
C GLY A 142 1.23 -3.43 -0.56
N ARG A 143 -0.09 -3.66 -0.64
CA ARG A 143 -0.72 -4.42 -1.75
C ARG A 143 -1.21 -3.52 -2.89
N PHE A 144 -1.76 -2.36 -2.56
CA PHE A 144 -2.44 -1.49 -3.53
C PHE A 144 -1.77 -0.12 -3.69
N GLY A 145 -0.78 0.21 -2.85
CA GLY A 145 -0.14 1.53 -2.80
C GLY A 145 -1.01 2.65 -2.24
N ARG A 146 -2.24 2.36 -1.81
CA ARG A 146 -3.18 3.35 -1.27
C ARG A 146 -4.27 2.71 -0.43
N THR A 147 -4.81 3.50 0.50
CA THR A 147 -6.00 3.19 1.28
C THR A 147 -7.27 3.74 0.63
N PRO A 148 -8.47 3.28 1.02
CA PRO A 148 -9.75 3.89 0.62
C PRO A 148 -9.79 5.41 0.78
N GLY A 149 -9.37 5.95 1.91
CA GLY A 149 -9.30 7.39 2.13
C GLY A 149 -8.37 8.09 1.14
N LYS A 150 -7.16 7.53 0.93
CA LYS A 150 -6.22 8.03 -0.08
C LYS A 150 -6.77 7.94 -1.50
N ARG A 151 -7.52 6.89 -1.83
CA ARG A 151 -8.16 6.75 -3.14
C ARG A 151 -9.18 7.87 -3.38
N LEU A 152 -9.97 8.24 -2.38
CA LEU A 152 -10.97 9.30 -2.51
C LEU A 152 -10.35 10.68 -2.74
N VAL A 153 -9.21 10.96 -2.12
CA VAL A 153 -8.46 12.22 -2.34
C VAL A 153 -7.41 12.11 -3.45
N ARG A 154 -7.44 11.05 -4.27
CA ARG A 154 -6.53 10.83 -5.41
C ARG A 154 -5.04 10.85 -5.01
N LEU A 155 -4.70 10.06 -4.00
CA LEU A 155 -3.35 9.92 -3.47
C LEU A 155 -2.74 8.53 -3.73
N TRP A 156 -1.53 8.63 -4.29
CA TRP A 156 -0.45 7.70 -4.53
C TRP A 156 0.56 7.45 -3.40
N VAL A 157 0.78 6.27 -2.82
CA VAL A 157 2.08 5.98 -2.15
C VAL A 157 3.01 5.23 -3.12
N LEU A 158 4.24 5.71 -3.25
CA LEU A 158 5.29 5.14 -4.10
C LEU A 158 6.62 5.09 -3.33
N LYS A 159 7.59 4.35 -3.87
CA LYS A 159 9.01 4.49 -3.49
C LYS A 159 9.58 5.80 -4.04
N GLU A 160 10.70 6.24 -3.51
CA GLU A 160 11.41 7.44 -3.99
C GLU A 160 11.84 7.36 -5.46
N ASN A 161 12.09 6.16 -5.98
CA ASN A 161 12.37 5.90 -7.39
C ASN A 161 11.10 5.82 -8.27
N GLY A 162 9.93 6.11 -7.70
CA GLY A 162 8.64 6.10 -8.40
C GLY A 162 8.00 4.72 -8.53
N LEU A 163 8.71 3.64 -8.20
CA LEU A 163 8.15 2.29 -8.27
C LEU A 163 7.07 2.06 -7.19
N PRO A 164 6.17 1.07 -7.39
CA PRO A 164 5.26 0.61 -6.36
C PRO A 164 6.00 0.19 -5.09
N ILE A 165 5.38 0.56 -3.99
CA ILE A 165 5.74 0.18 -2.62
C ILE A 165 5.55 -1.34 -2.43
N GLY A 166 6.41 -1.95 -1.61
CA GLY A 166 6.21 -3.30 -1.07
C GLY A 166 5.75 -3.31 0.40
N CYS A 167 5.50 -4.50 0.93
CA CYS A 167 5.03 -4.68 2.32
C CYS A 167 6.04 -4.18 3.37
N LYS A 168 7.35 -4.31 3.10
CA LYS A 168 8.41 -3.89 4.04
C LYS A 168 8.38 -2.38 4.25
N GLU A 169 8.36 -1.64 3.15
CA GLU A 169 8.27 -0.19 3.15
C GLU A 169 6.92 0.26 3.74
N ALA A 170 5.85 -0.50 3.48
CA ALA A 170 4.53 -0.25 4.06
C ALA A 170 4.52 -0.28 5.59
N PHE A 171 5.17 -1.28 6.15
CA PHE A 171 5.27 -1.44 7.58
C PHE A 171 6.18 -0.38 8.20
N LEU A 172 7.36 -0.15 7.61
CA LEU A 172 8.34 0.83 8.11
C LEU A 172 7.76 2.25 8.18
N ARG A 173 7.02 2.70 7.15
CA ARG A 173 6.46 4.07 7.17
C ARG A 173 5.40 4.28 8.25
N ARG A 174 4.81 3.20 8.75
CA ARG A 174 3.70 3.21 9.71
C ARG A 174 4.20 3.07 11.15
N LEU A 175 5.50 2.88 11.34
CA LEU A 175 6.09 2.65 12.65
C LEU A 175 5.87 3.82 13.63
N SER A 176 5.73 5.05 13.13
CA SER A 176 5.31 6.21 13.94
C SER A 176 3.95 6.06 14.62
N TYR A 177 3.04 5.30 14.03
CA TYR A 177 1.72 5.01 14.62
C TYR A 177 1.86 4.07 15.83
N TYR A 178 2.68 3.03 15.72
CA TYR A 178 2.85 2.04 16.79
C TYR A 178 3.59 2.58 18.02
N PHE A 179 4.39 3.63 17.84
CA PHE A 179 5.10 4.31 18.92
C PHE A 179 4.43 5.62 19.35
N GLU A 180 3.23 5.93 18.85
CA GLU A 180 2.47 7.14 19.19
C GLU A 180 3.19 8.49 18.91
N ILE A 181 4.23 8.48 18.08
CA ILE A 181 5.04 9.65 17.70
C ILE A 181 4.56 10.30 16.38
N GLN A 182 3.30 10.11 16.01
CA GLN A 182 2.73 10.61 14.76
C GLN A 182 2.82 12.14 14.57
N PRO A 183 2.60 12.98 15.61
CA PRO A 183 2.70 14.43 15.44
C PRO A 183 4.13 14.86 15.09
N VAL A 184 5.13 14.23 15.71
CA VAL A 184 6.54 14.47 15.44
C VAL A 184 6.90 14.00 14.04
N ASP A 185 6.44 12.82 13.64
CA ASP A 185 6.62 12.27 12.29
C ASP A 185 6.04 13.20 11.20
N ALA A 186 4.85 13.76 11.44
CA ALA A 186 4.18 14.67 10.51
C ALA A 186 4.89 16.02 10.35
N LEU A 187 5.59 16.50 11.38
CA LEU A 187 6.28 17.79 11.35
C LEU A 187 7.35 17.85 10.23
N PHE A 188 7.99 16.72 9.91
CA PHE A 188 9.00 16.62 8.87
C PHE A 188 8.49 16.96 7.46
N ILE A 189 7.17 16.92 7.22
CA ILE A 189 6.55 17.33 5.95
C ILE A 189 6.89 18.79 5.60
N LEU A 190 7.08 19.64 6.61
CA LEU A 190 7.36 21.06 6.42
C LEU A 190 8.81 21.33 6.00
N PHE A 191 9.72 20.42 6.33
CA PHE A 191 11.18 20.61 6.18
C PHE A 191 11.78 19.95 4.93
N ASN A 192 10.97 19.29 4.11
CA ASN A 192 11.44 18.57 2.92
C ASN A 192 10.61 18.93 1.68
N ASP A 193 11.28 19.17 0.56
CA ASP A 193 10.69 19.49 -0.75
C ASP A 193 9.79 18.38 -1.28
N ARG A 194 10.13 17.11 -0.97
CA ARG A 194 9.31 15.94 -1.31
C ARG A 194 8.11 15.75 -0.36
N ARG A 195 7.93 16.64 0.63
CA ARG A 195 6.85 16.62 1.62
C ARG A 195 6.78 15.29 2.39
N GLN A 196 7.90 14.63 2.65
CA GLN A 196 7.93 13.32 3.33
C GLN A 196 7.83 13.50 4.85
N ARG A 197 7.18 12.55 5.54
CA ARG A 197 7.26 12.41 7.00
C ARG A 197 8.59 11.75 7.40
N ALA A 198 8.96 11.79 8.68
CA ALA A 198 10.19 11.19 9.17
C ALA A 198 10.31 9.70 8.78
N PHE A 199 9.25 8.92 9.01
CA PHE A 199 9.23 7.50 8.67
C PHE A 199 9.00 7.23 7.18
N ASP A 200 8.47 8.21 6.43
CA ASP A 200 8.44 8.11 4.97
C ASP A 200 9.86 8.21 4.39
N ILE A 201 10.74 9.06 4.98
CA ILE A 201 12.17 9.17 4.63
C ILE A 201 12.89 7.87 4.97
N VAL A 202 12.69 7.33 6.18
CA VAL A 202 13.29 6.05 6.59
C VAL A 202 12.85 4.90 5.68
N ALA A 203 11.57 4.87 5.28
CA ALA A 203 11.03 3.87 4.38
C ALA A 203 11.32 4.14 2.90
N ARG A 204 12.03 5.23 2.56
CA ARG A 204 12.30 5.68 1.18
C ARG A 204 11.04 5.74 0.32
N THR A 205 9.98 6.32 0.88
CA THR A 205 8.67 6.43 0.22
C THR A 205 8.19 7.87 0.11
N VAL A 206 7.37 8.12 -0.91
CA VAL A 206 6.77 9.43 -1.19
C VAL A 206 5.28 9.27 -1.42
N VAL A 207 4.52 10.33 -1.11
CA VAL A 207 3.08 10.39 -1.42
C VAL A 207 2.86 11.43 -2.51
N VAL A 208 2.19 11.03 -3.58
CA VAL A 208 1.99 11.81 -4.80
C VAL A 208 0.51 11.92 -5.16
N HIS A 209 0.14 12.96 -5.90
CA HIS A 209 -1.21 13.08 -6.46
C HIS A 209 -1.36 12.23 -7.74
N GLU A 210 -2.52 11.58 -7.88
CA GLU A 210 -2.98 11.00 -9.14
C GLU A 210 -3.20 12.15 -10.13
N ARG A 211 -2.47 12.17 -11.26
CA ARG A 211 -2.67 13.12 -12.36
C ARG A 211 -3.53 12.48 -13.43
#